data_AF-A0A8J7Z2J8-F1
#
_entry.id   AF-A0A8J7Z2J8-F1
#
_cell.length_a   1.000
_cell.length_b   1.000
_cell.length_c   1.000
_cell.angle_alpha   90.00
_cell.angle_beta   90.00
_cell.angle_gamma   90.00
#
_symmetry.space_group_name_H-M   'P 1'
#
loop_
_entity.id
_entity.type
_entity.pdbx_description
1 polymer ?
#
loop_
_entity_poly.entity_id
_entity_poly.type
_entity_poly.pdbx_seq_one_letter_code
_entity_poly.pdbx_strand_id
1 'polypeptide(L)'
;MLYAIIEAGGQQLRVENGRFYDLNRIAGEEESQITIDRVLFVNNEGDISIGEPLVDGASVQFKIMRHLRGRKVLVYKMKPKKKTRKKRGHRQELTRLMVESITIGGETLTAAG
;
A
#
# COMPACT_ATOMS: atom_id res chain seq x y z
N MET A 1 1.55 -12.14 -16.38
CA MET A 1 0.95 -11.51 -15.17
C MET A 1 1.85 -10.41 -14.66
N LEU A 2 1.40 -9.17 -14.79
CA LEU A 2 2.12 -7.97 -14.37
C LEU A 2 1.89 -7.68 -12.88
N TYR A 3 2.97 -7.61 -12.09
CA TYR A 3 2.90 -7.18 -10.69
C TYR A 3 4.19 -6.48 -10.26
N ALA A 4 4.10 -5.64 -9.24
CA ALA A 4 5.23 -4.96 -8.63
C ALA A 4 5.24 -5.17 -7.12
N ILE A 5 6.41 -5.07 -6.50
CA ILE A 5 6.54 -4.98 -5.04
C ILE A 5 6.96 -3.56 -4.72
N ILE A 6 6.13 -2.86 -3.94
CA ILE A 6 6.35 -1.48 -3.53
C ILE A 6 6.55 -1.38 -2.02
N GLU A 7 7.25 -0.34 -1.59
CA GLU A 7 7.34 0.04 -0.18
C GLU A 7 6.45 1.26 0.08
N ALA A 8 5.40 1.09 0.88
CA ALA A 8 4.49 2.18 1.24
C ALA A 8 4.08 2.10 2.70
N GLY A 9 4.07 3.24 3.39
CA GLY A 9 3.60 3.32 4.78
C GLY A 9 4.39 2.42 5.76
N GLY A 10 5.67 2.15 5.46
CA GLY A 10 6.55 1.31 6.29
C GLY A 10 6.35 -0.21 6.10
N GLN A 11 5.64 -0.63 5.07
CA GLN A 11 5.45 -2.05 4.72
C GLN A 11 5.71 -2.27 3.23
N GLN A 12 6.09 -3.50 2.88
CA GLN A 12 6.20 -3.94 1.49
C GLN A 12 4.94 -4.68 1.08
N LEU A 13 4.42 -4.39 -0.10
CA LEU A 13 3.25 -5.09 -0.64
C LEU A 13 3.44 -5.42 -2.12
N ARG A 14 2.89 -6.57 -2.50
CA ARG A 14 2.70 -6.93 -3.90
C ARG A 14 1.45 -6.24 -4.42
N VAL A 15 1.60 -5.50 -5.51
CA VAL A 15 0.53 -4.78 -6.19
C VAL A 15 0.37 -5.27 -7.62
N GLU A 16 -0.86 -5.23 -8.09
CA GLU A 16 -1.27 -5.68 -9.41
C GLU A 16 -2.15 -4.60 -10.02
N ASN A 17 -2.02 -4.38 -11.32
CA ASN A 17 -2.79 -3.37 -12.02
C ASN A 17 -4.31 -3.69 -11.91
N GLY A 18 -5.12 -2.65 -11.68
CA GLY A 18 -6.58 -2.77 -11.57
C GLY A 18 -7.10 -3.32 -10.24
N ARG A 19 -6.24 -3.63 -9.27
CA ARG A 19 -6.65 -4.06 -7.93
C ARG A 19 -6.57 -2.94 -6.91
N PHE A 20 -7.34 -3.10 -5.82
CA PHE A 20 -7.30 -2.20 -4.68
C PHE A 20 -6.56 -2.81 -3.49
N TYR A 21 -5.85 -1.95 -2.77
CA TYR A 21 -5.09 -2.30 -1.57
C TYR A 21 -5.36 -1.28 -0.47
N ASP A 22 -5.43 -1.76 0.77
CA ASP A 22 -5.61 -0.91 1.95
C ASP A 22 -4.25 -0.67 2.60
N LEU A 23 -3.86 0.60 2.71
CA LEU A 23 -2.59 1.03 3.29
C LEU A 23 -2.80 1.94 4.49
N ASN A 24 -1.71 2.20 5.22
CA ASN A 24 -1.67 3.23 6.26
C ASN A 24 -2.14 4.57 5.69
N ARG A 25 -2.68 5.44 6.56
CA ARG A 25 -3.24 6.72 6.14
C ARG A 25 -2.23 7.53 5.31
N ILE A 26 -2.65 7.88 4.10
CA ILE A 26 -1.93 8.75 3.17
C ILE A 26 -2.61 10.12 3.14
N ALA A 27 -1.82 11.17 3.01
CA ALA A 27 -2.30 12.53 2.80
C ALA A 27 -2.77 12.72 1.34
N GLY A 28 -3.97 13.23 1.16
CA GLY A 28 -4.61 13.41 -0.14
C GLY A 28 -6.12 13.48 0.02
N GLU A 29 -6.80 13.94 -1.03
CA GLU A 29 -8.26 13.93 -1.10
C GLU A 29 -8.75 12.64 -1.76
N GLU A 30 -10.02 12.31 -1.57
CA GLU A 30 -10.65 11.20 -2.32
C GLU A 30 -10.62 11.55 -3.83
N GLU A 31 -10.47 10.52 -4.67
CA GLU A 31 -10.29 10.61 -6.13
C GLU A 31 -8.97 11.24 -6.60
N SER A 32 -8.10 11.71 -5.70
CA SER A 32 -6.78 12.20 -6.08
C SER A 32 -5.83 11.08 -6.50
N GLN A 33 -4.89 11.41 -7.39
CA GLN A 33 -3.83 10.50 -7.83
C GLN A 33 -2.60 10.67 -6.95
N ILE A 34 -1.95 9.55 -6.64
CA ILE A 34 -0.67 9.52 -5.93
C ILE A 34 0.28 8.56 -6.63
N THR A 35 1.52 9.01 -6.82
CA THR A 35 2.58 8.19 -7.41
C THR A 35 3.52 7.72 -6.30
N ILE A 36 3.87 6.43 -6.33
CA ILE A 36 4.84 5.83 -5.42
C ILE A 36 6.06 5.40 -6.22
N ASP A 37 7.19 6.07 -5.98
CA ASP A 37 8.46 5.83 -6.69
C ASP A 37 9.29 4.72 -6.04
N ARG A 38 8.95 4.30 -4.82
CA ARG A 38 9.69 3.26 -4.09
C ARG A 38 9.25 1.87 -4.52
N VAL A 39 9.68 1.47 -5.71
CA VAL A 39 9.46 0.16 -6.30
C VAL A 39 10.71 -0.71 -6.13
N LEU A 40 10.54 -1.88 -5.52
CA LEU A 40 11.63 -2.81 -5.20
C LEU A 40 11.80 -3.89 -6.27
N PHE A 41 10.71 -4.23 -6.95
CA PHE A 41 10.66 -5.35 -7.89
C PHE A 41 9.51 -5.14 -8.86
N VAL A 42 9.72 -5.49 -10.14
CA VAL A 42 8.65 -5.57 -11.13
C VAL A 42 8.79 -6.86 -11.93
N ASN A 43 7.67 -7.53 -12.19
CA ASN A 43 7.59 -8.67 -13.08
C ASN A 43 6.59 -8.36 -14.19
N ASN A 44 7.09 -8.35 -15.42
CA ASN A 44 6.34 -8.19 -16.65
C ASN A 44 6.33 -9.50 -17.44
N GLU A 45 5.44 -10.42 -17.05
CA GLU A 45 5.14 -11.64 -17.83
C GLU A 45 6.33 -12.57 -18.11
N GLY A 46 7.38 -12.49 -17.31
CA GLY A 46 8.62 -13.25 -17.50
C GLY A 46 9.86 -12.37 -17.45
N ASP A 47 9.73 -11.10 -17.84
CA ASP A 47 10.79 -10.12 -17.69
C ASP A 47 10.78 -9.59 -16.24
N ILE A 48 11.86 -9.88 -15.52
CA ILE A 48 11.97 -9.58 -14.10
C ILE A 48 13.00 -8.48 -13.90
N SER A 49 12.58 -7.36 -13.31
CA SER A 49 13.43 -6.26 -12.89
C SER A 49 13.55 -6.26 -11.38
N ILE A 50 14.76 -6.55 -10.88
CA ILE A 50 15.08 -6.56 -9.45
C ILE A 50 15.83 -5.28 -9.11
N GLY A 51 15.40 -4.56 -8.08
CA GLY A 51 16.05 -3.34 -7.62
C GLY A 51 17.21 -3.61 -6.67
N GLU A 52 18.28 -2.84 -6.81
CA GLU A 52 19.43 -2.84 -5.90
C GLU A 52 19.74 -1.40 -5.44
N PRO A 53 18.99 -0.78 -4.49
CA PRO A 53 17.88 -1.29 -3.69
C PRO A 53 16.47 -0.99 -4.25
N LEU A 54 16.37 -0.13 -5.28
CA LEU A 54 15.13 0.23 -5.97
C LEU A 54 15.30 -0.06 -7.46
N VAL A 55 14.20 -0.24 -8.18
CA VAL A 55 14.21 -0.35 -9.65
C VAL A 55 14.26 1.06 -10.22
N ASP A 56 15.35 1.40 -10.91
CA ASP A 56 15.54 2.73 -11.48
C ASP A 56 14.46 3.07 -12.51
N GLY A 57 13.87 4.26 -12.36
CA GLY A 57 12.82 4.76 -13.24
C GLY A 57 11.47 4.03 -13.12
N ALA A 58 11.29 3.17 -12.11
CA ALA A 58 10.00 2.53 -11.86
C ALA A 58 9.13 3.37 -10.94
N SER A 59 7.85 3.51 -11.29
CA SER A 59 6.85 4.09 -10.39
C SER A 59 5.51 3.37 -10.52
N VAL A 60 4.68 3.50 -9.49
CA VAL A 60 3.33 2.95 -9.49
C VAL A 60 2.36 4.07 -9.20
N GLN A 61 1.41 4.27 -10.12
CA GLN A 61 0.36 5.26 -9.98
C GLN A 61 -0.85 4.63 -9.31
N PHE A 62 -1.34 5.32 -8.28
CA PHE A 62 -2.51 4.94 -7.53
C PHE A 62 -3.55 6.04 -7.57
N LYS A 63 -4.81 5.63 -7.49
CA LYS A 63 -5.94 6.51 -7.20
C LYS A 63 -6.44 6.29 -5.79
N ILE A 64 -6.62 7.37 -5.03
CA ILE A 64 -7.23 7.33 -3.71
C ILE A 64 -8.73 7.08 -3.88
N MET A 65 -9.20 5.89 -3.55
CA MET A 65 -10.62 5.57 -3.65
C MET A 65 -11.41 6.16 -2.48
N ARG A 66 -10.89 6.01 -1.26
CA ARG A 66 -11.51 6.54 -0.04
C ARG A 66 -10.61 6.43 1.18
N HIS A 67 -10.95 7.19 2.20
CA HIS A 67 -10.39 7.01 3.54
C HIS A 67 -11.33 6.23 4.44
N LEU A 68 -10.80 5.24 5.16
CA LEU A 68 -11.59 4.38 6.03
C LEU A 68 -10.92 4.13 7.37
N ARG A 69 -11.72 3.72 8.36
CA ARG A 69 -11.23 3.29 9.66
C ARG A 69 -11.33 1.78 9.75
N GLY A 70 -10.23 1.14 10.07
CA GLY A 70 -10.16 -0.30 10.25
C GLY A 70 -11.04 -0.81 11.40
N ARG A 71 -11.07 -2.13 11.54
CA ARG A 71 -11.77 -2.79 12.63
C ARG A 71 -11.26 -2.27 13.98
N LYS A 72 -12.17 -2.09 14.94
CA LYS A 72 -11.81 -1.69 16.29
C LYS A 72 -11.01 -2.79 16.97
N VAL A 73 -9.76 -2.51 17.29
CA VAL A 73 -8.91 -3.34 18.14
C VAL A 73 -9.12 -2.90 19.58
N LEU A 74 -9.39 -3.86 20.47
CA LEU A 74 -9.63 -3.57 21.87
C LEU A 74 -8.37 -3.86 22.69
N VAL A 75 -7.76 -2.82 23.23
CA VAL A 75 -6.59 -2.92 24.10
C VAL A 75 -7.07 -2.93 25.55
N TYR A 76 -7.01 -4.10 26.19
CA TYR A 76 -7.32 -4.27 27.60
C TYR A 76 -6.03 -4.47 28.40
N LYS A 77 -5.81 -3.65 29.42
CA LYS A 77 -4.67 -3.73 30.34
C LYS A 77 -5.19 -3.89 31.76
N MET A 78 -4.75 -4.94 32.45
CA MET A 78 -5.06 -5.19 33.86
C MET A 78 -3.78 -5.57 34.59
N LYS A 79 -3.58 -5.03 35.81
CA LYS A 79 -2.53 -5.50 36.71
C LYS A 79 -3.17 -6.23 37.90
N PRO A 80 -2.80 -7.49 38.18
CA PRO A 80 -3.32 -8.23 39.32
C PRO A 80 -3.04 -7.51 40.65
N LYS A 81 -3.97 -7.62 41.61
CA LYS A 81 -3.85 -7.09 42.99
C LYS A 81 -3.55 -5.57 43.11
N LYS A 82 -3.61 -4.81 42.02
CA LYS A 82 -3.43 -3.34 42.00
C LYS A 82 -4.73 -2.57 41.75
N LYS A 83 -5.87 -3.27 41.64
CA LYS A 83 -7.19 -2.70 41.28
C LYS A 83 -7.19 -1.85 40.00
N THR A 84 -6.19 -1.97 39.12
CA THR A 84 -6.12 -1.23 37.86
C THR A 84 -6.66 -2.07 36.70
N ARG A 85 -7.67 -1.54 35.99
CA ARG A 85 -8.22 -2.08 34.74
C ARG A 85 -8.41 -0.92 33.77
N LYS A 86 -7.82 -0.98 32.58
CA LYS A 86 -7.96 0.02 31.51
C LYS A 86 -8.40 -0.66 30.23
N LYS A 87 -9.45 -0.15 29.60
CA LYS A 87 -9.98 -0.64 28.33
C LYS A 87 -9.97 0.53 27.33
N ARG A 88 -9.15 0.45 26.29
CA ARG A 88 -9.06 1.46 25.23
C ARG A 88 -9.34 0.81 23.89
N GLY A 89 -10.13 1.48 23.04
CA GLY A 89 -10.27 1.09 21.65
C GLY A 89 -9.23 1.80 20.79
N HIS A 90 -8.68 1.11 19.81
CA HIS A 90 -7.94 1.69 18.69
C HIS A 90 -8.65 1.35 17.39
N ARG A 91 -8.72 2.31 16.46
CA ARG A 91 -9.15 2.07 15.09
C ARG A 91 -8.10 2.70 14.20
N GLN A 92 -7.38 1.86 13.46
CA GLN A 92 -6.36 2.32 12.53
C GLN A 92 -7.01 3.11 11.40
N GLU A 93 -6.42 4.24 11.04
CA GLU A 93 -6.81 4.99 9.85
C GLU A 93 -6.10 4.40 8.64
N LEU A 94 -6.88 4.10 7.62
CA LEU A 94 -6.43 3.44 6.40
C LEU A 94 -6.90 4.24 5.20
N THR A 95 -6.16 4.13 4.10
CA THR A 95 -6.56 4.64 2.80
C THR A 95 -6.68 3.45 1.85
N ARG A 96 -7.80 3.35 1.14
CA ARG A 96 -7.93 2.40 0.04
C ARG A 96 -7.42 3.03 -1.24
N LEU A 97 -6.43 2.41 -1.84
CA LEU A 97 -5.85 2.83 -3.11
C LEU A 97 -6.18 1.82 -4.19
N MET A 98 -6.43 2.28 -5.41
CA MET A 98 -6.53 1.45 -6.60
C MET A 98 -5.28 1.67 -7.46
N VAL A 99 -4.67 0.60 -7.94
CA VAL A 99 -3.52 0.69 -8.87
C VAL A 99 -4.05 1.05 -10.25
N GLU A 100 -3.60 2.18 -10.80
CA GLU A 100 -3.94 2.61 -12.16
C GLU A 100 -2.91 2.13 -13.19
N SER A 101 -1.63 2.28 -12.88
CA SER A 101 -0.55 1.92 -13.80
C SER A 101 0.74 1.58 -13.06
N ILE A 102 1.55 0.73 -13.69
CA ILE A 102 2.93 0.43 -13.30
C ILE A 102 3.81 0.89 -14.45
N THR A 103 4.79 1.72 -14.17
CA THR A 103 5.71 2.29 -15.17
C THR A 103 7.15 1.86 -14.88
N ILE A 104 7.95 1.67 -15.92
CA ILE A 104 9.41 1.49 -15.83
C ILE A 104 10.05 2.34 -16.94
N GLY A 105 10.97 3.24 -16.59
CA GLY A 105 11.76 4.00 -17.56
C GLY A 105 10.94 4.92 -18.48
N GLY A 106 9.70 5.25 -18.10
CA GLY A 106 8.74 6.02 -18.90
C GLY A 106 7.76 5.18 -19.72
N GLU A 107 7.92 3.85 -19.75
CA GLU A 107 6.98 2.94 -20.42
C GLU A 107 5.91 2.47 -19.43
N THR A 108 4.64 2.65 -19.80
CA THR A 108 3.50 2.11 -19.05
C THR A 108 3.32 0.63 -19.37
N LEU A 109 3.48 -0.21 -18.36
CA LEU A 109 3.21 -1.63 -18.48
C LEU A 109 1.70 -1.87 -18.30
N THR A 110 1.05 -2.32 -19.35
CA THR A 110 -0.33 -2.80 -19.31
C THR A 110 -0.33 -4.32 -19.28
N ALA A 111 -1.12 -4.90 -18.37
CA ALA A 111 -1.41 -6.32 -18.45
C ALA A 111 -2.28 -6.56 -19.69
N ALA A 112 -1.81 -7.38 -20.62
CA ALA A 112 -2.65 -7.85 -21.73
C ALA A 112 -3.64 -8.90 -21.19
N GLY A 113 -4.94 -8.59 -21.20
CA GLY A 113 -6.02 -9.54 -20.93
C GLY A 113 -7.02 -9.07 -19.88
#